data_AF-A0A7S2SY37-F1
#
_entry.id   AF-A0A7S2SY37-F1
#
_cell.length_a   1.000
_cell.length_b   1.000
_cell.length_c   1.000
_cell.angle_alpha   90.00
_cell.angle_beta   90.00
_cell.angle_gamma   90.00
#
_symmetry.space_group_name_H-M   'P 1'
#
loop_
_entity.id
_entity.type
_entity.pdbx_description
1 polymer ?
#
loop_
_entity_poly.entity_id
_entity_poly.type
_entity_poly.pdbx_seq_one_letter_code
_entity_poly.pdbx_strand_id
1 'polypeptide(L)'
;YEGMLGSGYEGAREIQKRLTNTLGWSATSGQVDNWVYEDANATYMEDDEMRERLMETNPSSFRKMVATMLEANGRGYWDTSEENLERLRQLYQEVEDKIEGVE
;
A
#
# COMPACT_ATOMS: atom_id res chain seq x y z
N TYR A 1 -6.15 -10.91 -5.57
CA TYR A 1 -6.47 -10.23 -4.31
C TYR A 1 -7.95 -10.39 -3.94
N GLU A 2 -8.90 -10.47 -4.89
CA GLU A 2 -10.35 -10.63 -4.60
C GLU A 2 -10.72 -11.76 -3.62
N GLY A 3 -10.18 -12.98 -3.82
CA GLY A 3 -10.43 -14.08 -2.88
C GLY A 3 -9.93 -13.81 -1.45
N MET A 4 -8.84 -13.04 -1.32
CA MET A 4 -8.38 -12.58 -0.01
C MET A 4 -9.33 -11.53 0.55
N LEU A 5 -9.71 -10.49 -0.22
CA LEU A 5 -10.64 -9.46 0.24
C LEU A 5 -12.02 -10.00 0.61
N GLY A 6 -12.48 -11.09 -0.02
CA GLY A 6 -13.67 -11.83 0.39
C GLY A 6 -13.59 -12.41 1.81
N SER A 7 -12.38 -12.53 2.37
CA SER A 7 -12.11 -12.93 3.76
C SER A 7 -12.03 -11.74 4.74
N GLY A 8 -12.35 -10.53 4.28
CA GLY A 8 -12.41 -9.32 5.11
C GLY A 8 -11.07 -8.91 5.71
N TYR A 9 -11.06 -8.64 7.01
CA TYR A 9 -9.94 -8.05 7.75
C TYR A 9 -8.61 -8.79 7.57
N GLU A 10 -8.62 -10.12 7.67
CA GLU A 10 -7.42 -10.95 7.48
C GLU A 10 -7.01 -11.05 6.00
N GLY A 11 -7.97 -10.91 5.09
CA GLY A 11 -7.72 -10.77 3.67
C GLY A 11 -6.83 -9.57 3.32
N ALA A 12 -7.19 -8.41 3.86
CA ALA A 12 -6.39 -7.19 3.72
C ALA A 12 -4.99 -7.33 4.35
N ARG A 13 -4.89 -8.05 5.47
CA ARG A 13 -3.60 -8.35 6.12
C ARG A 13 -2.69 -9.19 5.22
N GLU A 14 -3.23 -10.18 4.52
CA GLU A 14 -2.43 -11.01 3.60
C GLU A 14 -1.94 -10.23 2.36
N ILE A 15 -2.74 -9.29 1.86
CA ILE A 15 -2.30 -8.36 0.79
C ILE A 15 -1.14 -7.50 1.30
N GLN A 16 -1.30 -6.89 2.48
CA GLN A 16 -0.25 -6.09 3.11
C GLN A 16 1.05 -6.89 3.27
N LYS A 17 0.96 -8.12 3.77
CA LYS A 17 2.12 -9.01 3.96
C LYS A 17 2.84 -9.30 2.66
N ARG A 18 2.09 -9.51 1.57
CA ARG A 18 2.68 -9.74 0.24
C ARG A 18 3.54 -8.55 -0.20
N LEU A 19 3.04 -7.33 -0.01
CA LEU A 19 3.76 -6.10 -0.36
C LEU A 19 5.03 -5.90 0.49
N THR A 20 4.96 -6.14 1.79
CA THR A 20 6.14 -6.08 2.67
C THR A 20 7.21 -7.12 2.29
N ASN A 21 6.80 -8.33 1.90
CA ASN A 21 7.75 -9.33 1.43
C ASN A 21 8.40 -8.92 0.09
N THR A 22 7.66 -8.27 -0.81
CA THR A 22 8.21 -7.68 -2.04
C THR A 22 9.29 -6.65 -1.73
N LEU A 23 9.05 -5.73 -0.78
CA LEU A 23 10.07 -4.79 -0.31
C LEU A 23 11.33 -5.51 0.21
N GLY A 24 11.16 -6.61 0.95
CA GLY A 24 12.28 -7.44 1.43
C GLY A 24 13.15 -8.02 0.30
N TRP A 25 12.55 -8.41 -0.83
CA TRP A 25 13.29 -8.86 -2.00
C TRP A 25 14.10 -7.73 -2.64
N SER A 26 13.54 -6.52 -2.76
CA SER A 26 14.29 -5.35 -3.24
C SER A 26 15.49 -5.06 -2.36
N ALA A 27 15.33 -5.12 -1.04
CA ALA A 27 16.40 -4.85 -0.09
C ALA A 27 17.52 -5.89 -0.11
N THR A 28 17.23 -7.14 -0.46
CA THR A 28 18.19 -8.26 -0.38
C THR A 28 18.80 -8.67 -1.71
N SER A 29 18.06 -8.53 -2.81
CA SER A 29 18.51 -8.94 -4.15
C SER A 29 18.41 -7.86 -5.22
N GLY A 30 17.59 -6.83 -5.00
CA GLY A 30 17.31 -5.80 -6.01
C GLY A 30 16.65 -6.34 -7.28
N GLN A 31 15.99 -7.51 -7.21
CA GLN A 31 15.38 -8.19 -8.37
C GLN A 31 13.87 -7.94 -8.52
N VAL A 32 13.32 -6.99 -7.78
CA VAL A 32 11.93 -6.57 -7.98
C VAL A 32 11.95 -5.43 -8.99
N ASP A 33 11.33 -5.67 -10.14
CA ASP A 33 11.21 -4.65 -11.17
C ASP A 33 10.27 -3.51 -10.74
N ASN A 34 10.53 -2.31 -11.25
CA ASN A 34 9.75 -1.11 -10.95
C ASN A 34 8.23 -1.28 -11.18
N TRP A 35 7.86 -1.99 -12.24
CA TRP A 35 6.45 -2.19 -12.63
C TRP A 35 5.64 -2.94 -11.56
N VAL A 36 6.29 -3.76 -10.72
CA VAL A 36 5.60 -4.49 -9.64
C VAL A 36 5.02 -3.51 -8.63
N TYR A 37 5.73 -2.42 -8.34
CA TYR A 37 5.26 -1.36 -7.46
C TYR A 37 4.26 -0.46 -8.16
N GLU A 38 4.48 -0.10 -9.43
CA GLU A 38 3.49 0.67 -10.21
C GLU A 38 2.13 -0.04 -10.25
N ASP A 39 2.11 -1.32 -10.61
CA ASP A 39 0.86 -2.09 -10.67
C ASP A 39 0.20 -2.22 -9.29
N ALA A 40 0.99 -2.34 -8.22
CA ALA A 40 0.48 -2.35 -6.86
C ALA A 40 -0.13 -1.00 -6.46
N ASN A 41 0.50 0.11 -6.85
CA ASN A 41 -0.02 1.45 -6.64
C ASN A 41 -1.33 1.66 -7.40
N ALA A 42 -1.34 1.37 -8.71
CA ALA A 42 -2.51 1.48 -9.57
C ALA A 42 -3.69 0.67 -9.02
N THR A 43 -3.43 -0.57 -8.60
CA THR A 43 -4.48 -1.47 -8.09
C THR A 43 -5.02 -1.05 -6.73
N TYR A 44 -4.16 -0.70 -5.76
CA TYR A 44 -4.57 -0.57 -4.36
C TYR A 44 -4.70 0.87 -3.86
N MET A 45 -4.18 1.85 -4.60
CA MET A 45 -4.06 3.26 -4.16
C MET A 45 -4.68 4.24 -5.15
N GLU A 46 -4.56 4.00 -6.47
CA GLU A 46 -5.15 4.87 -7.49
C GLU A 46 -6.62 4.56 -7.75
N ASP A 47 -7.01 3.29 -7.72
CA ASP A 47 -8.40 2.88 -7.78
C ASP A 47 -9.12 3.27 -6.49
N ASP A 48 -9.99 4.29 -6.58
CA ASP A 48 -10.75 4.83 -5.46
C ASP A 48 -11.62 3.77 -4.76
N GLU A 49 -12.27 2.88 -5.53
CA GLU A 49 -13.16 1.83 -4.96
C GLU A 49 -12.34 0.80 -4.17
N MET A 50 -11.24 0.34 -4.75
CA MET A 50 -10.35 -0.61 -4.08
C MET A 50 -9.72 0.00 -2.82
N ARG A 51 -9.29 1.26 -2.92
CA ARG A 51 -8.67 2.00 -1.83
C ARG A 51 -9.61 2.18 -0.65
N GLU A 52 -10.83 2.67 -0.88
CA GLU A 52 -11.85 2.81 0.14
C GLU A 52 -12.16 1.45 0.77
N ARG A 53 -12.36 0.42 -0.05
CA ARG A 53 -12.61 -0.95 0.43
C ARG A 53 -11.50 -1.44 1.36
N LEU A 54 -10.23 -1.26 1.00
CA LEU A 54 -9.09 -1.66 1.84
C LEU A 54 -9.02 -0.87 3.14
N MET A 55 -9.22 0.45 3.07
CA MET A 55 -9.19 1.35 4.22
C MET A 55 -10.30 1.02 5.23
N GLU A 56 -11.52 0.74 4.78
CA GLU A 56 -12.62 0.32 5.65
C GLU A 56 -12.43 -1.11 6.20
N THR A 57 -11.93 -2.03 5.35
CA THR A 57 -11.77 -3.43 5.74
C THR A 57 -10.72 -3.61 6.84
N ASN A 58 -9.59 -2.91 6.73
CA ASN A 58 -8.51 -2.98 7.71
C ASN A 58 -7.60 -1.73 7.63
N PRO A 59 -7.95 -0.64 8.33
CA PRO A 59 -7.19 0.61 8.24
C PRO A 59 -5.74 0.45 8.71
N SER A 60 -5.51 -0.42 9.70
CA SER A 60 -4.15 -0.73 10.18
C SER A 60 -3.27 -1.41 9.13
N SER A 61 -3.84 -2.34 8.35
CA SER A 61 -3.13 -2.98 7.23
C SER A 61 -2.96 -2.01 6.06
N PHE A 62 -3.98 -1.21 5.75
CA PHE A 62 -3.92 -0.21 4.68
C PHE A 62 -2.82 0.83 4.96
N ARG A 63 -2.75 1.38 6.18
CA ARG A 63 -1.65 2.25 6.60
C ARG A 63 -0.27 1.64 6.36
N LYS A 64 -0.10 0.36 6.71
CA LYS A 64 1.17 -0.35 6.47
C LYS A 64 1.46 -0.53 4.99
N MET A 65 0.45 -0.73 4.15
CA MET A 65 0.63 -0.79 2.70
C MET A 65 1.14 0.56 2.17
N VAL A 66 0.49 1.67 2.54
CA VAL A 66 0.91 3.03 2.16
C VAL A 66 2.34 3.31 2.64
N ALA A 67 2.66 3.00 3.90
CA ALA A 67 4.01 3.16 4.44
C ALA A 67 5.06 2.33 3.68
N THR A 68 4.71 1.09 3.30
CA THR A 68 5.61 0.21 2.52
C THR A 68 5.89 0.79 1.14
N MET A 69 4.90 1.39 0.47
CA MET A 69 5.08 2.04 -0.83
C MET A 69 5.98 3.27 -0.73
N LEU A 70 5.72 4.14 0.27
CA LEU A 70 6.56 5.30 0.55
C LEU A 70 8.00 4.88 0.89
N GLU A 71 8.18 3.79 1.64
CA GLU A 71 9.49 3.22 1.95
C GLU A 71 10.21 2.67 0.70
N ALA A 72 9.49 2.00 -0.19
CA ALA A 72 10.05 1.50 -1.45
C ALA A 72 10.63 2.65 -2.29
N ASN A 73 9.89 3.76 -2.40
CA ASN A 73 10.37 4.96 -3.08
C ASN A 73 11.53 5.64 -2.34
N GLY A 74 11.39 5.88 -1.03
CA GLY A 74 12.41 6.55 -0.22
C GLY A 74 13.76 5.81 -0.15
N ARG A 75 13.75 4.50 -0.41
CA ARG A 75 14.97 3.66 -0.51
C ARG A 75 15.50 3.48 -1.94
N GLY A 76 14.83 4.05 -2.94
CA GLY A 76 15.21 3.96 -4.34
C GLY A 76 14.89 2.62 -5.02
N TYR A 77 13.96 1.84 -4.44
CA TYR A 77 13.50 0.58 -5.03
C TYR A 77 12.32 0.77 -6.00
N TRP A 78 11.63 1.90 -5.89
CA TRP A 78 10.50 2.26 -6.73
C TRP A 78 10.61 3.71 -7.18
N ASP A 79 10.66 3.92 -8.49
CA ASP A 79 10.60 5.22 -9.16
C ASP A 79 9.19 5.44 -9.72
N THR A 80 8.58 6.58 -9.41
CA THR A 80 7.18 6.90 -9.74
C THR A 80 6.97 8.42 -9.84
N SER A 81 5.78 8.83 -10.24
CA SER A 81 5.42 10.25 -10.38
C SER A 81 5.30 10.95 -9.01
N GLU A 82 5.58 12.25 -8.97
CA GLU A 82 5.35 13.04 -7.75
C GLU A 82 3.86 13.04 -7.35
N GLU A 83 2.95 12.97 -8.32
CA GLU A 83 1.51 12.84 -8.08
C GLU A 83 1.19 11.57 -7.27
N ASN A 84 1.82 10.44 -7.60
CA ASN A 84 1.65 9.19 -6.87
C ASN A 84 2.19 9.31 -5.43
N LEU A 85 3.33 9.99 -5.24
CA LEU A 85 3.89 10.21 -3.91
C LEU A 85 3.04 11.16 -3.07
N GLU A 86 2.51 12.23 -3.66
CA GLU A 86 1.58 13.14 -2.99
C GLU A 86 0.30 12.42 -2.56
N ARG A 87 -0.28 11.59 -3.43
CA ARG A 87 -1.45 10.74 -3.10
C ARG A 87 -1.14 9.82 -1.92
N LEU A 88 -0.01 9.12 -1.94
CA LEU A 88 0.37 8.23 -0.83
C LEU A 88 0.58 8.99 0.49
N ARG A 89 1.17 10.19 0.46
CA ARG A 89 1.34 11.03 1.67
C ARG A 89 -0.01 11.48 2.23
N GLN A 90 -0.96 11.86 1.36
CA GLN A 90 -2.33 12.20 1.76
C GLN A 90 -3.04 10.99 2.39
N LEU A 91 -2.99 9.83 1.73
CA LEU A 91 -3.58 8.60 2.23
C LEU A 91 -2.99 8.14 3.56
N TYR A 92 -1.70 8.38 3.78
CA TYR A 92 -1.06 8.11 5.06
C TYR A 92 -1.67 8.97 6.17
N GLN A 93 -1.90 10.27 5.92
CA GLN A 93 -2.54 11.15 6.89
C GLN A 93 -4.00 10.75 7.15
N GLU A 94 -4.78 10.53 6.08
CA GLU A 94 -6.20 10.16 6.19
C GLU A 94 -6.42 8.88 7.00
N VAL A 95 -5.58 7.86 6.80
CA VAL A 95 -5.70 6.61 7.55
C VAL A 95 -5.22 6.76 9.00
N GLU A 96 -4.24 7.63 9.29
CA GLU A 96 -3.85 7.94 10.67
C GLU A 96 -4.98 8.64 11.40
N ASP A 97 -5.59 9.66 10.81
CA ASP A 97 -6.74 10.38 11.39
C ASP A 97 -7.89 9.41 11.71
N LYS A 98 -8.19 8.49 10.79
CA LYS A 98 -9.19 7.43 10.98
C LYS A 98 -8.83 6.46 12.11
N ILE A 99 -7.55 6.12 12.29
CA ILE A 99 -7.10 5.21 13.37
C ILE A 99 -7.11 5.92 14.73
N GLU A 100 -6.72 7.20 14.76
CA GLU A 100 -6.63 8.00 15.97
C GLU A 100 -7.98 8.58 16.41
N GLY A 101 -8.98 8.60 15.52
CA GLY A 101 -10.33 9.09 15.80
C GLY A 101 -10.42 10.62 15.80
N VAL A 102 -9.57 11.28 15.01
CA VAL A 102 -9.58 12.72 14.80
C VAL A 102 -10.37 13.00 13.52
N GLU A 103 -11.46 13.77 13.63
CA GLU A 103 -12.20 14.34 12.48
C GLU A 103 -11.85 15.81 12.29
#